data_AF-A0A1Y5EX70-F1
#
_entry.id   AF-A0A1Y5EX70-F1
#
_cell.length_a   1.000
_cell.length_b   1.000
_cell.length_c   1.000
_cell.angle_alpha   90.00
_cell.angle_beta   90.00
_cell.angle_gamma   90.00
#
_symmetry.space_group_name_H-M   'P 1'
#
loop_
_entity.id
_entity.type
_entity.pdbx_description
1 polymer ?
#
loop_
_entity_poly.entity_id
_entity_poly.type
_entity_poly.pdbx_seq_one_letter_code
_entity_poly.pdbx_strand_id
1 'polypeptide(L)'
;MSSNLTYLMRELPQYQDEIRLLNLHNQGFQMMALEYHQLTTQIQTLDETQHPKSLRQCQNRQENLKQAIQAILVKHALAASL
;
A
#
# COMPACT_ATOMS: atom_id res chain seq x y z
N MET A 1 14.13 -5.47 -10.24
CA MET A 1 13.34 -4.41 -10.91
C MET A 1 12.61 -3.64 -9.83
N SER A 2 12.84 -2.33 -9.67
CA SER A 2 12.12 -1.53 -8.69
C SER A 2 10.70 -1.27 -9.18
N SER A 3 9.70 -1.73 -8.44
CA SER A 3 8.30 -1.40 -8.72
C SER A 3 8.10 0.11 -8.63
N ASN A 4 7.38 0.70 -9.59
CA ASN A 4 7.11 2.13 -9.55
C ASN A 4 5.98 2.41 -8.54
N LEU A 5 6.33 2.79 -7.31
CA LEU A 5 5.39 3.06 -6.22
C LEU A 5 4.87 4.52 -6.20
N THR A 6 4.83 5.18 -7.36
CA THR A 6 4.37 6.57 -7.49
C THR A 6 2.94 6.77 -6.94
N TYR A 7 2.07 5.76 -7.01
CA TYR A 7 0.72 5.84 -6.45
C TYR A 7 0.74 5.99 -4.91
N LEU A 8 1.59 5.24 -4.20
CA LEU A 8 1.76 5.38 -2.75
C LEU A 8 2.30 6.76 -2.37
N MET A 9 3.24 7.29 -3.16
CA MET A 9 3.79 8.63 -2.93
C MET A 9 2.74 9.75 -3.11
N ARG A 10 1.72 9.52 -3.94
CA ARG A 10 0.59 10.44 -4.10
C ARG A 10 -0.41 10.32 -2.95
N GLU A 11 -0.67 9.11 -2.48
CA GLU A 11 -1.58 8.88 -1.34
C GLU A 11 -0.97 9.28 0.01
N LEU A 12 0.34 9.14 0.15
CA LEU A 12 1.09 9.35 1.40
C LEU A 12 2.30 10.27 1.15
N PRO A 13 2.08 11.55 0.80
CA PRO A 13 3.15 12.46 0.42
C PRO A 13 4.14 12.72 1.56
N GLN A 14 3.72 12.65 2.83
CA GLN A 14 4.62 12.83 3.97
C GLN A 14 5.66 11.71 4.16
N TYR A 15 5.52 10.58 3.45
CA TYR A 15 6.44 9.43 3.56
C TYR A 15 7.22 9.16 2.27
N GLN A 16 7.39 10.16 1.40
CA GLN A 16 7.99 9.95 0.07
C GLN A 16 9.40 9.35 0.14
N ASP A 17 10.22 9.81 1.07
CA ASP A 17 11.60 9.34 1.19
C ASP A 17 11.65 7.93 1.79
N GLU A 18 10.82 7.60 2.77
CA GLU A 18 10.68 6.25 3.32
C GLU A 18 10.17 5.28 2.26
N ILE A 19 9.19 5.70 1.44
CA ILE A 19 8.69 4.87 0.34
C ILE A 19 9.82 4.60 -0.66
N ARG A 20 10.65 5.60 -1.01
CA ARG A 20 11.81 5.39 -1.90
C ARG A 20 12.82 4.42 -1.29
N LEU A 21 13.20 4.62 -0.04
CA LEU A 21 14.18 3.80 0.66
C LEU A 21 13.71 2.35 0.81
N LEU A 22 12.47 2.16 1.27
CA LEU A 22 11.89 0.82 1.43
C LEU A 22 11.66 0.14 0.08
N ASN A 23 11.32 0.89 -0.97
CA ASN A 23 11.24 0.34 -2.33
C ASN A 23 12.59 -0.13 -2.87
N LEU A 24 13.72 0.35 -2.34
CA LEU A 24 15.04 -0.12 -2.75
C LEU A 24 15.49 -1.34 -1.95
N HIS A 25 15.19 -1.38 -0.64
CA HIS A 25 15.83 -2.32 0.28
C HIS A 25 14.90 -3.31 0.98
N ASN A 26 13.57 -3.15 0.87
CA ASN A 26 12.61 -3.96 1.59
C ASN A 26 11.64 -4.67 0.63
N GLN A 27 11.97 -5.91 0.28
CA GLN A 27 11.14 -6.74 -0.61
C GLN A 27 9.74 -7.01 -0.02
N GLY A 28 9.62 -7.14 1.30
CA GLY A 28 8.32 -7.31 1.96
C GLY A 28 7.43 -6.09 1.74
N PHE A 29 7.99 -4.88 1.88
CA PHE A 29 7.29 -3.64 1.58
C PHE A 29 6.86 -3.55 0.11
N GLN A 30 7.74 -3.93 -0.83
CA GLN A 30 7.41 -3.96 -2.25
C GLN A 30 6.22 -4.89 -2.54
N MET A 31 6.20 -6.10 -1.96
CA MET A 31 5.11 -7.06 -2.13
C MET A 31 3.79 -6.53 -1.56
N MET A 32 3.82 -5.97 -0.35
CA MET A 32 2.63 -5.36 0.27
C MET A 32 2.09 -4.19 -0.57
N ALA A 33 2.98 -3.34 -1.07
CA ALA A 33 2.62 -2.23 -1.93
C ALA A 33 1.94 -2.73 -3.21
N LEU A 34 2.53 -3.71 -3.90
CA LEU A 34 1.96 -4.31 -5.11
C LEU A 34 0.59 -4.93 -4.84
N GLU A 35 0.45 -5.68 -3.76
CA GLU A 35 -0.83 -6.29 -3.36
C GLU A 35 -1.90 -5.23 -3.09
N TYR A 36 -1.55 -4.15 -2.38
CA TYR A 36 -2.45 -3.03 -2.15
C TYR A 36 -2.91 -2.39 -3.47
N HIS A 37 -2.01 -2.19 -4.43
CA HIS A 37 -2.37 -1.65 -5.74
C HIS A 37 -3.30 -2.58 -6.54
N GLN A 38 -3.02 -3.88 -6.51
CA GLN A 38 -3.87 -4.89 -7.14
C GLN A 38 -5.27 -4.89 -6.52
N LEU A 39 -5.39 -4.83 -5.19
CA LEU A 39 -6.68 -4.76 -4.51
C LEU A 39 -7.43 -3.47 -4.83
N THR A 40 -6.76 -2.31 -4.86
CA THR A 40 -7.39 -1.05 -5.28
C THR A 40 -7.95 -1.16 -6.70
N THR A 41 -7.20 -1.77 -7.62
CA THR A 41 -7.66 -1.97 -9.01
C THR A 41 -8.84 -2.95 -9.06
N GLN A 42 -8.76 -4.06 -8.32
CA GLN A 42 -9.86 -5.04 -8.23
C GLN A 42 -11.15 -4.42 -7.68
N ILE A 43 -11.05 -3.62 -6.61
CA ILE A 43 -12.18 -2.89 -6.03
C ILE A 43 -12.81 -1.95 -7.05
N GLN A 44 -12.01 -1.21 -7.83
CA GLN A 44 -12.52 -0.32 -8.88
C GLN A 44 -13.23 -1.08 -10.01
N THR A 45 -12.82 -2.32 -10.29
CA THR A 45 -13.44 -3.16 -11.33
C THR A 45 -14.64 -3.96 -10.84
N LEU A 46 -14.78 -4.15 -9.52
CA LEU A 46 -15.87 -4.92 -8.95
C LEU A 46 -17.13 -4.05 -8.85
N ASP A 47 -18.19 -4.48 -9.52
CA ASP A 47 -19.49 -3.84 -9.42
C ASP A 47 -20.13 -4.18 -8.06
N GLU A 48 -20.40 -3.15 -7.26
CA GLU A 48 -21.07 -3.20 -5.96
C GLU A 48 -22.39 -3.97 -6.00
N THR A 49 -23.11 -3.90 -7.12
CA THR A 49 -24.44 -4.50 -7.29
C THR A 49 -24.38 -6.01 -7.55
N GLN A 50 -23.28 -6.51 -8.12
CA GLN A 50 -23.15 -7.90 -8.53
C GLN A 50 -22.40 -8.76 -7.50
N HIS A 51 -21.41 -8.18 -6.81
CA HIS A 51 -20.52 -8.93 -5.91
C HIS A 51 -20.24 -8.24 -4.57
N PRO A 52 -21.27 -7.91 -3.77
CA PRO A 52 -21.12 -7.11 -2.55
C PRO A 52 -20.25 -7.78 -1.47
N LYS A 53 -20.29 -9.12 -1.34
CA LYS A 53 -19.46 -9.85 -0.38
C LYS A 53 -17.98 -9.84 -0.74
N SER A 54 -17.66 -10.09 -2.02
CA SER A 54 -16.28 -10.10 -2.52
C SER A 54 -15.68 -8.70 -2.47
N LEU A 55 -16.45 -7.68 -2.83
CA LEU A 55 -16.03 -6.29 -2.71
C LEU A 55 -15.67 -5.93 -1.27
N ARG A 56 -16.55 -6.25 -0.30
CA ARG A 56 -16.30 -5.97 1.11
C ARG A 56 -15.04 -6.69 1.63
N GLN A 57 -14.80 -7.92 1.18
CA GLN A 57 -13.57 -8.65 1.53
C GLN A 57 -12.32 -7.97 0.95
N CYS A 58 -12.35 -7.55 -0.32
CA CYS A 58 -11.27 -6.82 -0.95
C CYS A 58 -11.01 -5.48 -0.25
N GLN A 59 -12.06 -4.73 0.08
CA GLN A 59 -11.97 -3.46 0.82
C GLN A 59 -11.32 -3.66 2.20
N ASN A 60 -11.80 -4.62 2.99
CA ASN A 60 -11.22 -4.91 4.31
C ASN A 60 -9.73 -5.29 4.21
N ARG A 61 -9.37 -6.11 3.19
CA ARG A 61 -7.96 -6.50 2.98
C ARG A 61 -7.11 -5.31 2.56
N GLN A 62 -7.65 -4.43 1.71
CA GLN A 62 -7.00 -3.21 1.24
C GLN A 62 -6.75 -2.25 2.41
N GLU A 63 -7.71 -2.07 3.31
CA GLU A 63 -7.55 -1.25 4.53
C GLU A 63 -6.48 -1.82 5.46
N ASN A 64 -6.51 -3.12 5.72
CA ASN A 64 -5.51 -3.78 6.57
C ASN A 64 -4.09 -3.63 5.99
N LEU A 65 -3.93 -3.79 4.68
CA LEU A 65 -2.65 -3.57 4.01
C LEU A 65 -2.20 -2.11 4.08
N LYS A 66 -3.11 -1.16 3.92
CA LYS A 66 -2.80 0.26 4.06
C LYS A 66 -2.25 0.57 5.45
N GLN A 67 -2.91 0.07 6.49
CA GLN A 67 -2.47 0.25 7.87
C GLN A 67 -1.09 -0.38 8.11
N ALA A 68 -0.85 -1.59 7.58
CA ALA A 68 0.45 -2.24 7.70
C ALA A 68 1.57 -1.45 6.98
N ILE A 69 1.31 -0.97 5.76
CA ILE A 69 2.23 -0.12 5.00
C ILE A 69 2.54 1.16 5.79
N GLN A 70 1.52 1.84 6.30
CA GLN A 70 1.69 3.06 7.10
C GLN A 70 2.47 2.81 8.39
N ALA A 71 2.22 1.70 9.09
CA ALA A 71 2.95 1.35 10.30
C ALA A 71 4.45 1.16 10.03
N ILE A 72 4.81 0.53 8.91
CA ILE A 72 6.21 0.38 8.48
C ILE A 72 6.83 1.74 8.16
N LEU A 73 6.11 2.59 7.42
CA LEU A 73 6.56 3.93 7.07
C LEU A 73 6.80 4.79 8.31
N VAL A 74 5.86 4.80 9.26
CA VAL A 74 6.00 5.50 10.54
C VAL A 74 7.21 4.98 11.32
N LYS A 75 7.37 3.66 11.42
CA LYS A 75 8.51 3.06 12.12
C LYS A 75 9.84 3.48 11.49
N HIS A 76 9.89 3.55 10.16
CA HIS A 76 11.10 3.93 9.44
C HIS A 76 11.38 5.43 9.53
N ALA A 77 10.36 6.27 9.45
CA ALA A 77 10.47 7.72 9.65
C ALA A 77 10.96 8.05 11.07
N LEU A 78 10.40 7.39 12.09
CA LEU A 78 10.84 7.54 13.48
C LEU A 78 12.28 7.08 13.67
N ALA A 79 12.67 5.95 13.08
CA ALA A 79 14.05 5.45 13.14
C ALA A 79 15.05 6.37 12.41
N ALA A 80 14.62 7.09 11.37
CA ALA A 80 15.44 8.07 10.67
C ALA A 80 15.54 9.42 11.41
N SER A 81 14.60 9.69 12.32
CA SER A 81 14.58 10.92 13.15
C SER A 81 15.34 10.82 14.47
N LEU A 82 15.81 9.62 14.84
CA LEU A 82 16.62 9.32 16.03
C LEU A 82 18.10 9.29 15.68
#